data_AF-A0A4W5QFR2-F1
#
_entry.id   AF-A0A4W5QFR2-F1
#
_cell.length_a   1.000
_cell.length_b   1.000
_cell.length_c   1.000
_cell.angle_alpha   90.00
_cell.angle_beta   90.00
_cell.angle_gamma   90.00
#
_symmetry.space_group_name_H-M   'P 1'
#
loop_
_entity.id
_entity.type
_entity.pdbx_description
1 polymer ?
#
loop_
_entity_poly.entity_id
_entity_poly.type
_entity_poly.pdbx_seq_one_letter_code
_entity_poly.pdbx_strand_id
1 'polypeptide(L)'
;MSLSAKDKAIVKDFFGKVADRAEDVGNEALSRTLVVYPQTKTYFSHWKDLSFGSAPVRKHGGTVMGGVLDAIEKIDDLSAGLLTLSELHAFMLRVDPANFKIFNHNMLVTLFLAQLALALSEKYR
;
A
#
# COMPACT_ATOMS: atom_id res chain seq x y z
N MET A 1 4.96 7.16 18.79
CA MET A 1 5.34 8.36 18.03
C MET A 1 4.14 8.79 17.20
N SER A 2 3.71 10.04 17.31
CA SER A 2 2.67 10.63 16.45
C SER A 2 3.32 11.44 15.32
N LEU A 3 2.62 11.59 14.20
CA LEU A 3 3.05 12.43 13.08
C LEU A 3 3.00 13.91 13.48
N SER A 4 4.07 14.66 13.22
CA SER A 4 4.06 16.11 13.38
C SER A 4 3.17 16.77 12.31
N ALA A 5 2.83 18.05 12.49
CA ALA A 5 2.10 18.81 11.48
C ALA A 5 2.86 18.85 10.12
N LYS A 6 4.20 18.93 10.18
CA LYS A 6 5.06 18.87 9.00
C LYS A 6 4.97 17.51 8.30
N ASP A 7 5.01 16.42 9.05
CA ASP A 7 4.91 15.07 8.49
C ASP A 7 3.55 14.87 7.81
N LYS A 8 2.47 15.33 8.46
CA LYS A 8 1.11 15.26 7.90
C LYS A 8 1.00 16.02 6.58
N ALA A 9 1.55 17.24 6.51
CA ALA A 9 1.55 18.03 5.27
C ALA A 9 2.32 17.33 4.14
N ILE A 10 3.53 16.83 4.44
CA ILE A 10 4.35 16.10 3.46
C ILE A 10 3.60 14.86 2.93
N VAL A 11 2.97 14.09 3.81
CA VAL A 11 2.20 12.90 3.43
C VAL A 11 1.02 13.27 2.53
N LYS A 12 0.24 14.30 2.91
CA LYS A 12 -0.90 14.76 2.09
C LYS A 12 -0.45 15.23 0.71
N ASP A 13 0.57 16.08 0.64
CA ASP A 13 1.09 16.61 -0.63
C ASP A 13 1.66 15.50 -1.53
N PHE A 14 2.37 14.54 -0.94
CA PHE A 14 2.94 13.42 -1.68
C PHE A 14 1.83 12.52 -2.24
N PHE A 15 0.89 12.09 -1.41
CA PHE A 15 -0.17 11.18 -1.85
C PHE A 15 -1.21 11.85 -2.75
N GLY A 16 -1.37 13.16 -2.70
CA GLY A 16 -2.14 13.92 -3.70
C GLY A 16 -1.62 13.70 -5.13
N LYS A 17 -0.32 13.44 -5.31
CA LYS A 17 0.30 13.12 -6.62
C LYS A 17 0.26 11.63 -6.97
N VAL A 18 -0.02 10.78 -5.98
CA VAL A 18 -0.08 9.32 -6.14
C VAL A 18 -1.51 8.87 -6.46
N ALA A 19 -2.53 9.62 -6.04
CA ALA A 19 -3.94 9.25 -6.10
C ALA A 19 -4.37 8.68 -7.47
N ASP A 20 -4.04 9.36 -8.57
CA ASP A 20 -4.42 8.94 -9.94
C ASP A 20 -3.76 7.62 -10.40
N ARG A 21 -2.74 7.16 -9.68
CA ARG A 21 -1.99 5.92 -9.96
C ARG A 21 -2.07 4.92 -8.81
N ALA A 22 -3.00 5.12 -7.87
CA ALA A 22 -3.11 4.30 -6.68
C ALA A 22 -3.31 2.81 -7.02
N GLU A 23 -4.08 2.49 -8.06
CA GLU A 23 -4.27 1.09 -8.48
C GLU A 23 -2.96 0.44 -8.96
N ASP A 24 -2.20 1.14 -9.81
CA ASP A 24 -0.94 0.61 -10.34
C ASP A 24 0.12 0.44 -9.24
N VAL A 25 0.22 1.43 -8.33
CA VAL A 25 1.09 1.33 -7.15
C VAL A 25 0.68 0.15 -6.27
N GLY A 26 -0.62 -0.02 -6.01
CA GLY A 26 -1.13 -1.12 -5.20
C GLY A 26 -0.88 -2.48 -5.83
N ASN A 27 -1.13 -2.60 -7.14
CA ASN A 27 -0.87 -3.81 -7.91
C ASN A 27 0.61 -4.21 -7.85
N GLU A 28 1.51 -3.25 -8.08
CA GLU A 28 2.95 -3.52 -8.07
C GLU A 28 3.45 -3.85 -6.66
N ALA A 29 3.04 -3.09 -5.63
CA ALA A 29 3.44 -3.34 -4.25
C ALA A 29 2.96 -4.71 -3.73
N LEU A 30 1.70 -5.09 -4.03
CA LEU A 30 1.16 -6.39 -3.63
C LEU A 30 1.82 -7.52 -4.43
N SER A 31 2.02 -7.34 -5.74
CA SER A 31 2.72 -8.33 -6.57
C SER A 31 4.14 -8.60 -6.05
N ARG A 32 4.90 -7.54 -5.72
CA ARG A 32 6.23 -7.65 -5.10
C ARG A 32 6.17 -8.38 -3.77
N THR A 33 5.18 -8.06 -2.93
CA THR A 33 4.98 -8.73 -1.64
C THR A 33 4.79 -10.24 -1.81
N LEU A 34 3.90 -10.66 -2.71
CA LEU A 34 3.62 -12.07 -2.94
C LEU A 34 4.81 -12.82 -3.57
N VAL A 35 5.59 -12.17 -4.43
CA VAL A 35 6.74 -12.81 -5.09
C VAL A 35 7.95 -12.91 -4.16
N VAL A 36 8.34 -11.80 -3.52
CA VAL A 36 9.58 -11.70 -2.73
C VAL A 36 9.41 -12.31 -1.34
N TYR A 37 8.19 -12.28 -0.81
CA TYR A 37 7.86 -12.80 0.52
C TYR A 37 6.77 -13.86 0.40
N PRO A 38 7.11 -15.08 -0.09
CA PRO A 38 6.12 -16.10 -0.42
C PRO A 38 5.29 -16.59 0.78
N GLN A 39 5.77 -16.41 2.02
CA GLN A 39 4.99 -16.69 3.23
C GLN A 39 3.70 -15.87 3.29
N THR A 40 3.66 -14.69 2.67
CA THR A 40 2.46 -13.84 2.63
C THR A 40 1.34 -14.44 1.77
N LYS A 41 1.65 -15.38 0.86
CA LYS A 41 0.65 -16.04 0.01
C LYS A 41 -0.39 -16.83 0.79
N THR A 42 -0.10 -17.24 2.03
CA THR A 42 -1.04 -18.01 2.87
C THR A 42 -2.37 -17.28 3.07
N TYR A 43 -2.32 -15.96 3.24
CA TYR A 43 -3.51 -15.10 3.43
C TYR A 43 -4.38 -15.00 2.16
N PHE A 44 -3.83 -15.35 1.00
CA PHE A 44 -4.48 -15.23 -0.30
C PHE A 44 -4.64 -16.60 -0.99
N SER A 45 -4.55 -17.71 -0.24
CA SER A 45 -4.68 -19.08 -0.75
C SER A 45 -6.02 -19.38 -1.43
N HIS A 46 -7.04 -18.55 -1.20
CA HIS A 46 -8.34 -18.62 -1.85
C HIS A 46 -8.36 -18.00 -3.26
N TRP A 47 -7.31 -17.28 -3.68
CA TRP A 47 -7.19 -16.77 -5.04
C TRP A 47 -6.62 -17.84 -5.97
N LYS A 48 -7.24 -17.98 -7.15
CA LYS A 48 -6.79 -18.93 -8.18
C LYS A 48 -5.49 -18.52 -8.86
N ASP A 49 -5.19 -17.22 -8.88
CA ASP A 49 -4.02 -16.66 -9.56
C ASP A 49 -3.35 -15.58 -8.70
N LEU A 50 -2.16 -15.91 -8.20
CA LEU A 50 -1.30 -15.05 -7.39
C LEU A 50 -0.09 -14.54 -8.18
N SER A 51 -0.11 -14.69 -9.51
CA SER A 51 0.97 -14.20 -10.37
C SER A 51 1.05 -12.68 -10.36
N PHE A 52 2.24 -12.17 -10.69
CA PHE A 52 2.49 -10.74 -10.74
C PHE A 52 1.52 -10.07 -11.73
N GLY A 53 0.77 -9.08 -11.27
CA GLY A 53 -0.19 -8.35 -12.09
C GLY A 53 -1.50 -9.08 -12.41
N SER A 54 -1.77 -10.23 -11.78
CA SER A 54 -3.04 -10.95 -11.98
C SER A 54 -4.25 -10.09 -11.58
N ALA A 55 -5.42 -10.39 -12.15
CA ALA A 55 -6.64 -9.62 -11.86
C ALA A 55 -7.00 -9.56 -10.36
N PRO A 56 -6.92 -10.65 -9.57
CA PRO A 56 -7.12 -10.58 -8.12
C PRO A 56 -6.11 -9.66 -7.41
N VAL A 57 -4.83 -9.74 -7.79
CA VAL A 57 -3.76 -8.94 -7.19
C VAL A 57 -3.95 -7.46 -7.50
N ARG A 58 -4.23 -7.11 -8.76
CA ARG A 58 -4.55 -5.73 -9.15
C ARG A 58 -5.72 -5.16 -8.37
N LYS A 59 -6.84 -5.90 -8.34
CA LYS A 59 -8.06 -5.47 -7.65
C LYS A 59 -7.82 -5.22 -6.17
N HIS A 60 -7.18 -6.17 -5.48
CA HIS A 60 -6.93 -6.03 -4.05
C HIS A 60 -5.85 -4.99 -3.74
N GLY A 61 -4.81 -4.86 -4.58
CA GLY A 61 -3.83 -3.79 -4.49
C GLY A 61 -4.49 -2.41 -4.52
N GLY A 62 -5.45 -2.21 -5.43
CA GLY A 62 -6.29 -1.00 -5.46
C GLY A 62 -7.12 -0.81 -4.18
N THR A 63 -7.70 -1.88 -3.63
CA THR A 63 -8.42 -1.81 -2.33
C THR A 63 -7.50 -1.36 -1.19
N VAL A 64 -6.29 -1.91 -1.11
CA VAL A 64 -5.30 -1.52 -0.07
C VAL A 64 -4.92 -0.05 -0.21
N MET A 65 -4.63 0.41 -1.43
CA MET A 65 -4.29 1.82 -1.65
C MET A 65 -5.46 2.76 -1.41
N GLY A 66 -6.70 2.33 -1.67
CA GLY A 66 -7.90 3.06 -1.24
C GLY A 66 -7.95 3.25 0.28
N GLY A 67 -7.63 2.20 1.06
CA GLY A 67 -7.51 2.30 2.52
C GLY A 67 -6.37 3.22 2.97
N VAL A 68 -5.25 3.28 2.24
CA VAL A 68 -4.16 4.23 2.51
C VAL A 68 -4.59 5.68 2.26
N LEU A 69 -5.29 5.94 1.15
CA LEU A 69 -5.81 7.28 0.85
C LEU A 69 -6.84 7.73 1.90
N ASP A 70 -7.74 6.82 2.30
CA ASP A 70 -8.70 7.08 3.38
C ASP A 70 -8.00 7.38 4.73
N ALA A 71 -6.93 6.66 5.05
CA ALA A 71 -6.10 6.95 6.22
C ALA A 71 -5.50 8.36 6.19
N ILE A 72 -5.13 8.85 5.00
CA ILE A 72 -4.53 10.18 4.83
C ILE A 72 -5.57 11.28 4.98
N GLU A 73 -6.80 11.05 4.53
CA GLU A 73 -7.93 11.95 4.80
C GLU A 73 -8.19 12.04 6.31
N LYS A 74 -8.05 10.92 7.03
CA LYS A 74 -8.26 10.80 8.48
C LYS A 74 -6.97 10.95 9.31
N ILE A 75 -5.90 11.53 8.78
CA ILE A 75 -4.55 11.49 9.37
C ILE A 75 -4.43 12.17 10.75
N ASP A 76 -5.41 12.97 11.14
CA ASP A 76 -5.47 13.60 12.46
C ASP A 76 -5.96 12.65 13.57
N ASP A 77 -6.74 11.62 13.22
CA ASP A 77 -7.18 10.55 14.12
C ASP A 77 -7.25 9.20 13.38
N LEU A 78 -6.07 8.62 13.14
CA LEU A 78 -5.93 7.32 12.47
C LEU A 78 -6.56 6.17 13.27
N SER A 79 -6.57 6.27 14.61
CA SER A 79 -7.08 5.22 15.49
C SER A 79 -8.59 5.06 15.32
N ALA A 80 -9.34 6.16 15.38
CA ALA A 80 -10.76 6.13 15.08
C ALA A 80 -11.01 5.84 13.60
N GLY A 81 -10.24 6.49 12.71
CA GLY A 81 -10.45 6.43 11.27
C GLY A 81 -10.27 5.05 10.65
N LEU A 82 -9.41 4.21 11.23
CA LEU A 82 -9.08 2.87 10.72
C LEU A 82 -9.58 1.74 11.61
N LEU A 83 -10.45 2.02 12.59
CA LEU A 83 -10.92 1.02 13.56
C LEU A 83 -11.48 -0.23 12.89
N THR A 84 -12.37 -0.08 11.89
CA THR A 84 -12.96 -1.21 11.18
C THR A 84 -11.91 -2.05 10.44
N LEU A 85 -10.91 -1.42 9.81
CA LEU A 85 -9.82 -2.14 9.14
C LEU A 85 -8.90 -2.84 10.15
N SER A 86 -8.66 -2.21 11.29
CA SER A 86 -7.90 -2.78 12.40
C SER A 86 -8.57 -4.05 12.92
N GLU A 87 -9.88 -4.00 13.20
CA GLU A 87 -10.65 -5.16 13.66
C GLU A 87 -10.67 -6.30 12.64
N LEU A 88 -10.87 -5.96 11.36
CA LEU A 88 -10.84 -6.93 10.27
C LEU A 88 -9.49 -7.66 10.22
N HIS A 89 -8.37 -6.93 10.21
CA HIS A 89 -7.06 -7.56 10.06
C HIS A 89 -6.59 -8.28 11.34
N ALA A 90 -6.88 -7.72 12.51
CA ALA A 90 -6.42 -8.26 13.78
C ALA A 90 -7.24 -9.48 14.24
N PHE A 91 -8.57 -9.41 14.16
CA PHE A 91 -9.44 -10.42 14.79
C PHE A 91 -10.03 -11.43 13.80
N MET A 92 -10.38 -10.97 12.59
CA MET A 92 -11.03 -11.82 11.59
C MET A 92 -9.99 -12.52 10.70
N LEU A 93 -9.10 -11.74 10.07
CA LEU A 93 -8.06 -12.27 9.18
C LEU A 93 -6.83 -12.77 9.95
N ARG A 94 -6.61 -12.25 11.16
CA ARG A 94 -5.50 -12.59 12.06
C ARG A 94 -4.14 -12.51 11.35
N VAL A 95 -3.94 -11.41 10.63
CA VAL A 95 -2.69 -11.16 9.91
C VAL A 95 -1.57 -10.96 10.92
N ASP A 96 -0.45 -11.68 10.75
CA ASP A 96 0.71 -11.49 11.61
C ASP A 96 1.23 -10.05 11.46
N PRO A 97 1.40 -9.29 12.57
CA PRO A 97 1.87 -7.91 12.55
C PRO A 97 3.16 -7.69 11.74
N ALA A 98 4.03 -8.71 11.63
CA ALA A 98 5.25 -8.63 10.83
C ALA A 98 4.98 -8.38 9.34
N ASN A 99 3.86 -8.85 8.80
CA ASN A 99 3.53 -8.72 7.38
C ASN A 99 3.13 -7.30 6.98
N PHE A 100 2.65 -6.47 7.91
CA PHE A 100 2.40 -5.04 7.63
C PHE A 100 3.70 -4.31 7.30
N LYS A 101 4.81 -4.63 7.99
CA LYS A 101 6.12 -4.04 7.71
C LYS A 101 6.64 -4.48 6.33
N ILE A 102 6.39 -5.72 5.94
CA ILE A 102 6.75 -6.25 4.62
C ILE A 102 6.00 -5.51 3.51
N PHE A 103 4.68 -5.39 3.63
CA PHE A 103 3.89 -4.66 2.64
C PHE A 103 4.32 -3.19 2.55
N ASN A 104 4.48 -2.52 3.70
CA ASN A 104 4.94 -1.13 3.75
C ASN A 104 6.30 -0.94 3.07
N HIS A 105 7.24 -1.87 3.25
CA HIS A 105 8.53 -1.84 2.56
C HIS A 105 8.35 -1.91 1.03
N ASN A 106 7.58 -2.88 0.53
CA ASN A 106 7.34 -3.02 -0.90
C ASN A 106 6.57 -1.83 -1.51
N MET A 107 5.66 -1.21 -0.75
CA MET A 107 4.98 0.02 -1.13
C MET A 107 5.98 1.17 -1.27
N LEU A 108 6.87 1.37 -0.28
CA LEU A 108 7.90 2.41 -0.34
C LEU A 108 8.85 2.20 -1.54
N VAL A 109 9.28 0.96 -1.79
CA VAL A 109 10.10 0.62 -2.97
C VAL A 109 9.38 0.97 -4.27
N THR A 110 8.10 0.61 -4.38
CA THR A 110 7.26 0.91 -5.57
C THR A 110 7.15 2.41 -5.80
N LEU A 111 6.81 3.17 -4.75
CA LEU A 111 6.70 4.63 -4.81
C LEU A 111 8.02 5.31 -5.19
N PHE A 112 9.14 4.86 -4.62
CA PHE A 112 10.46 5.37 -4.94
C PHE A 112 10.83 5.12 -6.41
N LEU A 113 10.66 3.88 -6.89
CA LEU A 113 10.98 3.52 -8.28
C LEU A 113 10.11 4.30 -9.28
N ALA A 114 8.82 4.46 -8.99
CA ALA A 114 7.92 5.25 -9.82
C ALA A 114 8.35 6.73 -9.93
N GLN A 115 8.74 7.34 -8.81
CA GLN A 115 9.20 8.73 -8.81
C GLN A 115 10.58 8.89 -9.46
N LEU A 116 11.49 7.95 -9.23
CA LEU A 116 12.81 7.95 -9.86
C LEU A 116 12.68 7.81 -11.38
N ALA A 117 11.82 6.91 -11.86
CA ALA A 117 11.56 6.75 -13.29
C ALA A 117 11.04 8.05 -13.94
N LEU A 118 10.12 8.75 -13.27
CA LEU A 118 9.62 10.04 -13.74
C LEU A 118 10.75 11.09 -13.81
N ALA A 119 11.53 11.23 -12.74
CA ALA A 119 12.64 12.19 -12.68
C ALA A 119 13.71 11.91 -13.76
N LEU A 120 14.03 10.64 -14.02
CA LEU A 120 14.93 10.26 -15.10
C LEU A 120 14.31 10.60 -16.47
N SER A 121 13.02 10.34 -16.67
CA SER A 121 12.34 10.65 -17.94
C SER A 121 12.31 12.15 -18.25
N GLU A 122 12.19 13.00 -17.23
CA GLU A 122 12.22 14.47 -17.38
C GLU A 122 13.63 14.98 -17.66
N LYS A 123 14.65 14.38 -17.04
CA LYS A 123 16.05 14.79 -17.22
C LYS A 123 16.62 14.41 -18.60
N TYR A 124 16.17 13.30 -19.17
CA TYR A 124 16.69 12.75 -20.43
C TYR A 124 15.73 12.90 -21.62
N ARG A 125 14.67 13.71 -21.47
CA ARG A 125 13.90 14.27 -22.59
C ARG A 125 14.58 15.53 -23.10
#